data_AF-A0A7S2RXV3-F1
#
_entry.id   AF-A0A7S2RXV3-F1
#
_cell.length_a   1.000
_cell.length_b   1.000
_cell.length_c   1.000
_cell.angle_alpha   90.00
_cell.angle_beta   90.00
_cell.angle_gamma   90.00
#
_symmetry.space_group_name_H-M   'P 1'
#
loop_
_entity.id
_entity.type
_entity.pdbx_description
1 polymer ?
#
loop_
_entity_poly.entity_id
_entity_poly.type
_entity_poly.pdbx_seq_one_letter_code
_entity_poly.pdbx_strand_id
1 'polypeptide(L)'
;MFFRPSIILALVVSITGSQTIREGKASIPMESKAADKLIKGAHRILNNNQEEENTWMTKFDLKFDSCYSMTQIGDAEGGNDNDEESNLFMQHTVKLKLCPSDSCISGQSKCDGSAEYLVQMAEYVQSYVDFKTEEKEQACETVRENCYCNDNQDDEACATQCYSEKGMDYCIEDENEVEFEIEEYLECSELENNNNNNNNNNNNYVQYYVGPYCSSSGKAIHLGVFTDGGCVNRVDSSIFSTNNYGMELPYSEESIVQPDCISCKEVEEN
;
A
#
# COMPACT_ATOMS: atom_id res chain seq x y z
N MET A 1 39.41 -6.92 -66.87
CA MET A 1 38.31 -6.12 -66.26
C MET A 1 37.48 -7.07 -65.42
N PHE A 2 37.46 -6.89 -64.10
CA PHE A 2 36.34 -7.15 -63.17
C PHE A 2 36.91 -7.00 -61.75
N PHE A 3 36.83 -5.77 -61.24
CA PHE A 3 37.10 -5.42 -59.84
C PHE A 3 35.91 -5.87 -58.98
N ARG A 4 36.18 -6.58 -57.88
CA ARG A 4 35.22 -6.79 -56.78
C ARG A 4 35.58 -5.84 -55.64
N PRO A 5 34.68 -4.98 -55.15
CA PRO A 5 34.92 -4.24 -53.92
C PRO A 5 34.50 -5.08 -52.71
N SER A 6 35.41 -5.26 -51.77
CA SER A 6 35.11 -5.77 -50.43
C SER A 6 34.46 -4.66 -49.61
N ILE A 7 33.22 -4.87 -49.20
CA ILE A 7 32.50 -4.00 -48.25
C ILE A 7 32.88 -4.47 -46.83
N ILE A 8 33.60 -3.62 -46.10
CA ILE A 8 33.86 -3.81 -44.67
C ILE A 8 32.68 -3.18 -43.91
N LEU A 9 31.84 -4.02 -43.31
CA LEU A 9 30.75 -3.60 -42.44
C LEU A 9 31.33 -3.35 -41.03
N ALA A 10 31.46 -2.09 -40.63
CA ALA A 10 31.85 -1.72 -39.26
C ALA A 10 30.64 -1.83 -38.33
N LEU A 11 30.66 -2.81 -37.43
CA LEU A 11 29.69 -2.93 -36.34
C LEU A 11 30.05 -1.93 -35.24
N VAL A 12 29.28 -0.85 -35.14
CA VAL A 12 29.33 0.08 -34.00
C VAL A 12 28.52 -0.56 -32.87
N VAL A 13 29.20 -1.11 -31.87
CA VAL A 13 28.58 -1.53 -30.62
C VAL A 13 28.43 -0.28 -29.75
N SER A 14 27.24 0.30 -29.75
CA SER A 14 26.87 1.31 -28.75
C SER A 14 26.61 0.57 -27.44
N ILE A 15 27.56 0.66 -26.50
CA ILE A 15 27.36 0.26 -25.12
C ILE A 15 26.47 1.33 -24.49
N THR A 16 25.15 1.13 -24.53
CA THR A 16 24.24 1.80 -23.59
C THR A 16 24.51 1.20 -22.22
N GLY A 17 25.27 1.92 -21.40
CA GLY A 17 25.35 1.67 -19.97
C GLY A 17 23.99 1.99 -19.36
N SER A 18 23.10 1.00 -19.27
CA SER A 18 22.01 1.03 -18.30
C SER A 18 22.64 0.91 -16.93
N GLN A 19 22.75 2.04 -16.22
CA GLN A 19 22.87 2.00 -14.78
C GLN A 19 21.53 1.46 -14.26
N THR A 20 21.51 0.18 -13.95
CA THR A 20 20.47 -0.43 -13.11
C THR A 20 20.49 0.31 -11.78
N ILE A 21 19.51 1.17 -11.56
CA ILE A 21 19.15 1.64 -10.23
C ILE A 21 18.83 0.37 -9.45
N ARG A 22 19.64 0.06 -8.45
CA ARG A 22 19.28 -0.95 -7.47
C ARG A 22 18.12 -0.36 -6.69
N GLU A 23 16.91 -0.85 -6.92
CA GLU A 23 15.83 -0.74 -5.94
C GLU A 23 16.42 -1.24 -4.62
N GLY A 24 16.64 -0.31 -3.69
CA GLY A 24 16.99 -0.65 -2.33
C GLY A 24 15.85 -1.50 -1.78
N LYS A 25 16.18 -2.61 -1.10
CA LYS A 25 15.19 -3.31 -0.30
C LYS A 25 14.71 -2.35 0.78
N ALA A 26 13.52 -1.79 0.59
CA ALA A 26 12.84 -0.99 1.61
C ALA A 26 12.78 -1.82 2.90
N SER A 27 13.25 -1.26 4.02
CA SER A 27 13.26 -1.94 5.32
C SER A 27 12.36 -1.23 6.31
N ILE A 28 11.38 -1.94 6.87
CA ILE A 28 10.71 -1.56 8.11
C ILE A 28 11.73 -1.77 9.24
N PRO A 29 12.21 -0.71 9.92
CA PRO A 29 12.99 -0.90 11.12
C PRO A 29 12.12 -1.63 12.15
N MET A 30 12.69 -2.62 12.84
CA MET A 30 11.96 -3.43 13.82
C MET A 30 11.39 -2.60 14.99
N GLU A 31 11.94 -1.41 15.22
CA GLU A 31 11.47 -0.44 16.20
C GLU A 31 10.37 0.51 15.67
N SER A 32 10.04 0.45 14.37
CA SER A 32 8.95 1.25 13.82
C SER A 32 7.60 0.82 14.41
N LYS A 33 6.70 1.79 14.54
CA LYS A 33 5.32 1.53 14.97
C LYS A 33 4.61 0.55 14.04
N ALA A 34 4.94 0.57 12.74
CA ALA A 34 4.41 -0.36 11.74
C ALA A 34 4.85 -1.81 11.99
N ALA A 35 6.12 -2.05 12.33
CA ALA A 35 6.59 -3.38 12.72
C ALA A 35 5.86 -3.90 13.95
N ASP A 36 5.78 -3.07 15.00
CA ASP A 36 5.16 -3.42 16.26
C ASP A 36 3.65 -3.72 16.10
N LYS A 37 2.92 -2.92 15.32
CA LYS A 37 1.52 -3.17 14.93
C LYS A 37 1.34 -4.51 14.24
N LEU A 38 2.11 -4.73 13.16
CA LEU A 38 2.01 -5.96 12.35
C LEU A 38 2.30 -7.21 13.18
N ILE A 39 3.27 -7.13 14.10
CA ILE A 39 3.64 -8.27 14.96
C ILE A 39 2.59 -8.51 16.04
N LYS A 40 2.07 -7.46 16.67
CA LYS A 40 0.99 -7.57 17.67
C LYS A 40 -0.30 -8.12 17.05
N GLY A 41 -0.60 -7.74 15.81
CA GLY A 41 -1.76 -8.23 15.05
C GLY A 41 -1.55 -9.61 14.41
N ALA A 42 -0.30 -10.03 14.21
CA ALA A 42 0.02 -11.35 13.69
C ALA A 42 -0.16 -12.43 14.76
N HIS A 43 -1.26 -13.17 14.67
CA HIS A 43 -1.43 -14.38 15.46
C HIS A 43 -0.41 -15.45 15.04
N ARG A 44 0.74 -15.49 15.71
CA ARG A 44 1.51 -16.74 15.81
C ARG A 44 0.75 -17.60 16.83
N ILE A 45 0.57 -18.90 16.56
CA ILE A 45 0.28 -19.88 17.62
C ILE A 45 1.53 -19.93 18.51
N LEU A 46 1.75 -18.88 19.29
CA LEU A 46 2.79 -18.82 20.29
C LEU A 46 2.18 -18.74 21.65
N ASN A 47 2.60 -19.74 22.39
CA ASN A 47 2.32 -19.94 23.78
C ASN A 47 2.97 -18.81 24.59
N ASN A 48 2.13 -18.04 25.27
CA ASN A 48 2.37 -17.32 26.51
C ASN A 48 3.56 -16.34 26.62
N ASN A 49 3.18 -15.10 26.94
CA ASN A 49 3.76 -14.27 28.01
C ASN A 49 5.29 -14.17 28.04
N GLN A 50 5.86 -13.34 27.18
CA GLN A 50 6.98 -12.47 27.53
C GLN A 50 7.22 -11.45 26.42
N GLU A 51 7.58 -10.23 26.83
CA GLU A 51 8.16 -9.18 26.00
C GLU A 51 9.53 -9.67 25.48
N GLU A 52 9.55 -10.68 24.62
CA GLU A 52 10.76 -11.04 23.89
C GLU A 52 10.98 -10.00 22.79
N GLU A 53 12.10 -9.28 22.89
CA GLU A 53 12.62 -8.45 21.79
C GLU A 53 12.56 -9.27 20.50
N ASN A 54 11.86 -8.74 19.48
CA ASN A 54 11.61 -9.45 18.23
C ASN A 54 12.87 -9.61 17.36
N THR A 55 14.08 -9.54 17.93
CA THR A 55 15.40 -9.53 17.26
C THR A 55 15.58 -10.69 16.28
N TRP A 56 14.86 -11.80 16.44
CA TRP A 56 14.86 -12.92 15.50
C TRP A 56 14.25 -12.56 14.13
N MET A 57 13.38 -11.54 14.06
CA MET A 57 12.69 -11.08 12.86
C MET A 57 13.58 -10.26 11.93
N THR A 58 14.67 -9.66 12.43
CA THR A 58 15.66 -8.92 11.61
C THR A 58 16.31 -9.76 10.50
N LYS A 59 16.17 -11.09 10.57
CA LYS A 59 16.68 -12.04 9.57
C LYS A 59 15.66 -12.35 8.46
N PHE A 60 14.47 -11.78 8.54
CA PHE A 60 13.37 -12.03 7.64
C PHE A 60 12.87 -10.75 6.98
N ASP A 61 12.34 -10.91 5.78
CA ASP A 61 11.59 -9.91 5.03
C ASP A 61 10.12 -10.35 5.03
N LEU A 62 9.21 -9.41 5.26
CA LEU A 62 7.78 -9.59 5.12
C LEU A 62 7.37 -9.47 3.65
N LYS A 63 6.44 -10.33 3.24
CA LYS A 63 5.90 -10.31 1.88
C LYS A 63 4.40 -10.56 1.87
N PHE A 64 3.67 -9.73 1.14
CA PHE A 64 2.27 -10.01 0.79
C PHE A 64 2.19 -11.26 -0.08
N ASP A 65 1.45 -12.29 0.37
CA ASP A 65 1.17 -13.46 -0.47
C ASP A 65 -0.23 -13.37 -1.07
N SER A 66 -1.26 -13.16 -0.25
CA SER A 66 -2.63 -13.06 -0.73
C SER A 66 -3.59 -12.47 0.29
N CYS A 67 -4.76 -12.01 -0.15
CA CYS A 67 -5.88 -11.63 0.71
C CYS A 67 -7.07 -12.58 0.54
N TYR A 68 -7.95 -12.60 1.53
CA TYR A 68 -9.21 -13.35 1.54
C TYR A 68 -10.28 -12.59 2.31
N SER A 69 -11.51 -12.65 1.83
CA SER A 69 -12.69 -12.13 2.52
C SER A 69 -13.62 -13.29 2.84
N MET A 70 -14.13 -13.37 4.07
CA MET A 70 -15.13 -14.36 4.47
C MET A 70 -16.25 -13.69 5.24
N THR A 71 -17.50 -13.99 4.89
CA THR A 71 -18.66 -13.54 5.67
C THR A 71 -18.76 -14.37 6.94
N GLN A 72 -18.85 -13.70 8.08
CA GLN A 72 -19.09 -14.29 9.38
C GLN A 72 -20.42 -13.84 9.92
N ILE A 73 -21.04 -14.71 10.71
CA ILE A 73 -22.23 -14.40 11.47
C ILE A 73 -21.73 -13.98 12.84
N GLY A 74 -22.01 -12.74 13.24
CA GLY A 74 -21.76 -12.30 14.61
C GLY A 74 -22.71 -12.99 15.57
N ASP A 75 -22.15 -13.62 16.60
CA ASP A 75 -22.94 -14.06 17.74
C ASP A 75 -23.45 -12.82 18.48
N ALA A 76 -24.77 -12.71 18.61
CA ALA A 76 -25.43 -11.66 19.38
C ALA A 76 -25.19 -11.88 20.88
N GLU A 77 -23.97 -11.58 21.35
CA GLU A 77 -23.66 -11.58 22.78
C GLU A 77 -24.16 -10.29 23.43
N GLY A 78 -25.45 -10.29 23.79
CA GLY A 78 -25.99 -9.47 24.86
C GLY A 78 -26.65 -8.14 24.47
N GLY A 79 -27.98 -8.14 24.41
CA GLY A 79 -28.77 -6.94 24.74
C GLY A 79 -30.01 -6.68 23.89
N ASN A 80 -31.18 -6.96 24.49
CA ASN A 80 -32.53 -6.53 24.14
C ASN A 80 -33.23 -7.14 22.89
N ASP A 81 -34.32 -7.84 23.22
CA ASP A 81 -35.27 -8.55 22.36
C ASP A 81 -36.06 -7.68 21.36
N ASN A 82 -35.44 -6.87 20.48
CA ASN A 82 -36.22 -6.22 19.41
C ASN A 82 -35.60 -6.14 18.01
N ASP A 83 -34.33 -6.49 17.78
CA ASP A 83 -33.74 -6.51 16.43
C ASP A 83 -32.92 -7.80 16.22
N GLU A 84 -33.60 -8.91 15.95
CA GLU A 84 -32.99 -10.20 15.58
C GLU A 84 -32.44 -10.19 14.14
N GLU A 85 -31.59 -9.22 13.79
CA GLU A 85 -30.79 -9.31 12.58
C GLU A 85 -29.44 -9.91 12.95
N SER A 86 -29.18 -11.13 12.49
CA SER A 86 -27.85 -11.72 12.55
C SER A 86 -26.90 -10.78 11.81
N ASN A 87 -26.03 -10.08 12.54
CA ASN A 87 -25.08 -9.15 11.94
C ASN A 87 -24.07 -9.96 11.12
N LEU A 88 -24.33 -10.05 9.81
CA LEU A 88 -23.40 -10.58 8.84
C LEU A 88 -22.32 -9.51 8.64
N PHE A 89 -21.09 -9.80 9.05
CA PHE A 89 -19.95 -8.93 8.79
C PHE A 89 -18.91 -9.68 7.95
N MET A 90 -18.16 -8.96 7.13
CA MET A 90 -17.11 -9.57 6.33
C MET A 90 -15.77 -9.44 7.05
N GLN A 91 -15.18 -10.57 7.42
CA GLN A 91 -13.81 -10.59 7.92
C GLN A 91 -12.84 -10.62 6.74
N HIS A 92 -12.09 -9.53 6.60
CA HIS A 92 -11.00 -9.41 5.65
C HIS A 92 -9.67 -9.80 6.30
N THR A 93 -8.96 -10.74 5.68
CA THR A 93 -7.66 -11.23 6.16
C THR A 93 -6.62 -11.19 5.05
N VAL A 94 -5.37 -11.00 5.46
CA VAL A 94 -4.20 -11.02 4.60
C VAL A 94 -3.27 -12.13 5.06
N LYS A 95 -2.84 -12.94 4.11
CA LYS A 95 -1.80 -13.95 4.26
C LYS A 95 -0.45 -13.36 3.89
N LEU A 96 0.44 -13.33 4.89
CA LEU A 96 1.81 -12.85 4.77
C LEU A 96 2.78 -14.02 4.81
N LYS A 97 3.94 -13.84 4.16
CA LYS A 97 5.07 -14.76 4.24
C LYS A 97 6.25 -14.04 4.90
N LEU A 98 6.87 -14.71 5.87
CA LEU A 98 8.22 -14.36 6.35
C LEU A 98 9.22 -15.10 5.49
N CYS A 99 9.93 -14.36 4.65
CA CYS A 99 10.99 -14.87 3.80
C CYS A 99 12.33 -14.61 4.48
N PRO A 100 13.29 -15.55 4.57
CA PRO A 100 14.66 -15.20 4.92
C PRO A 100 15.16 -14.04 4.05
N SER A 101 15.84 -13.03 4.63
CA SER A 101 16.18 -11.78 3.92
C SER A 101 17.06 -11.95 2.67
N ASP A 102 17.74 -13.08 2.55
CA ASP A 102 18.53 -13.47 1.37
C ASP A 102 17.70 -14.18 0.28
N SER A 103 16.50 -14.65 0.62
CA SER A 103 15.59 -15.41 -0.25
C SER A 103 14.39 -14.60 -0.77
N CYS A 104 14.16 -13.41 -0.23
CA CYS A 104 13.04 -12.58 -0.67
C CYS A 104 13.40 -11.82 -1.96
N ILE A 105 12.68 -12.15 -3.03
CA ILE A 105 12.78 -11.53 -4.35
C ILE A 105 11.47 -10.78 -4.65
N SER A 106 11.55 -9.46 -4.83
CA SER A 106 10.41 -8.62 -5.23
C SER A 106 9.84 -9.08 -6.57
N GLY A 107 8.51 -9.07 -6.71
CA GLY A 107 7.83 -9.59 -7.91
C GLY A 107 7.70 -11.12 -8.00
N GLN A 108 8.31 -11.91 -7.10
CA GLN A 108 8.12 -13.38 -7.06
C GLN A 108 7.29 -13.82 -5.86
N SER A 109 6.27 -14.66 -6.07
CA SER A 109 5.35 -15.13 -5.01
C SER A 109 5.92 -16.19 -4.05
N LYS A 110 7.15 -16.65 -4.27
CA LYS A 110 7.75 -17.76 -3.51
C LYS A 110 9.06 -17.33 -2.86
N CYS A 111 9.23 -17.74 -1.61
CA CYS A 111 10.49 -17.78 -0.91
C CYS A 111 10.61 -19.15 -0.23
N ASP A 112 11.78 -19.77 -0.30
CA ASP A 112 12.01 -21.10 0.26
C ASP A 112 12.18 -21.02 1.78
N GLY A 113 11.51 -21.91 2.53
CA GLY A 113 11.58 -21.92 4.00
C GLY A 113 10.73 -20.86 4.70
N SER A 114 9.68 -20.35 4.03
CA SER A 114 8.85 -19.28 4.56
C SER A 114 7.84 -19.76 5.62
N ALA A 115 7.66 -18.98 6.68
CA ALA A 115 6.50 -19.12 7.58
C ALA A 115 5.34 -18.26 7.06
N GLU A 116 4.11 -18.74 7.21
CA GLU A 116 2.89 -18.03 6.79
C GLU A 116 2.12 -17.49 8.00
N TYR A 117 1.58 -16.28 7.89
CA TYR A 117 0.81 -15.60 8.93
C TYR A 117 -0.49 -15.06 8.36
N LEU A 118 -1.51 -14.96 9.21
CA LEU A 118 -2.78 -14.30 8.89
C LEU A 118 -2.93 -13.07 9.77
N VAL A 119 -3.22 -11.94 9.14
CA VAL A 119 -3.45 -10.64 9.79
C VAL A 119 -4.76 -10.06 9.28
N GLN A 120 -5.42 -9.22 10.05
CA GLN A 120 -6.58 -8.46 9.57
C GLN A 120 -6.15 -7.51 8.44
N MET A 121 -6.98 -7.38 7.41
CA MET A 121 -6.63 -6.57 6.23
C MET A 121 -6.43 -5.10 6.57
N ALA A 122 -7.32 -4.50 7.36
CA ALA A 122 -7.20 -3.10 7.78
C ALA A 122 -5.85 -2.84 8.47
N GLU A 123 -5.48 -3.70 9.42
CA GLU A 123 -4.21 -3.61 10.12
C GLU A 123 -3.01 -3.71 9.17
N TYR A 124 -3.04 -4.68 8.26
CA TYR A 124 -1.96 -4.85 7.29
C TYR A 124 -1.82 -3.67 6.33
N VAL A 125 -2.94 -3.21 5.77
CA VAL A 125 -2.96 -2.10 4.82
C VAL A 125 -2.47 -0.82 5.50
N GLN A 126 -2.95 -0.51 6.70
CA GLN A 126 -2.50 0.66 7.44
C GLN A 126 -0.99 0.64 7.66
N SER A 127 -0.45 -0.46 8.21
CA SER A 127 0.99 -0.56 8.45
C SER A 127 1.82 -0.55 7.16
N TYR A 128 1.27 -1.06 6.05
CA TYR A 128 1.94 -1.01 4.75
C TYR A 128 1.98 0.42 4.19
N VAL A 129 0.89 1.17 4.32
CA VAL A 129 0.81 2.58 3.88
C VAL A 129 1.73 3.43 4.74
N ASP A 130 1.63 3.33 6.07
CA ASP A 130 2.52 4.03 7.02
C ASP A 130 3.99 3.81 6.64
N PHE A 131 4.35 2.55 6.39
CA PHE A 131 5.71 2.19 5.98
C PHE A 131 6.12 2.81 4.64
N LYS A 132 5.24 2.78 3.63
CA LYS A 132 5.56 3.34 2.32
C LYS A 132 5.63 4.87 2.35
N THR A 133 4.87 5.52 3.21
CA THR A 133 4.97 6.95 3.45
C THR A 133 6.30 7.29 4.14
N GLU A 134 6.68 6.56 5.19
CA GLU A 134 7.99 6.73 5.86
C GLU A 134 9.17 6.50 4.90
N GLU A 135 9.08 5.48 4.03
CA GLU A 135 10.10 5.23 2.99
C GLU A 135 10.22 6.41 2.02
N LYS A 136 9.09 6.97 1.59
CA LYS A 136 9.07 8.14 0.71
C LYS A 136 9.69 9.35 1.39
N GLU A 137 9.29 9.66 2.62
CA GLU A 137 9.83 10.77 3.41
C GLU A 137 11.33 10.65 3.60
N GLN A 138 11.83 9.46 3.99
CA GLN A 138 13.26 9.21 4.15
C GLN A 138 14.02 9.37 2.84
N ALA A 139 13.45 8.92 1.73
CA ALA A 139 14.04 9.10 0.40
C ALA A 139 14.12 10.58 0.02
N CYS A 140 13.06 11.35 0.29
CA CYS A 140 13.04 12.80 0.07
C CYS A 140 14.14 13.49 0.90
N GLU A 141 14.22 13.19 2.19
CA GLU A 141 15.24 13.75 3.10
C GLU A 141 16.67 13.43 2.65
N THR A 142 16.92 12.18 2.24
CA THR A 142 18.22 11.77 1.72
C THR A 142 18.61 12.58 0.48
N VAL A 143 17.68 12.83 -0.43
CA VAL A 143 17.96 13.65 -1.62
C VAL A 143 18.14 15.11 -1.25
N ARG A 144 17.33 15.63 -0.32
CA ARG A 144 17.43 17.00 0.17
C ARG A 144 18.80 17.30 0.77
N GLU A 145 19.31 16.43 1.63
CA GLU A 145 20.64 16.58 2.25
C GLU A 145 21.79 16.50 1.25
N ASN A 146 21.63 15.71 0.19
CA ASN A 146 22.63 15.54 -0.86
C ASN A 146 22.46 16.54 -2.02
N CYS A 147 21.50 17.45 -1.93
CA CYS A 147 21.29 18.46 -2.95
C CYS A 147 22.22 19.66 -2.74
N TYR A 148 23.10 19.91 -3.72
CA TYR A 148 24.03 21.03 -3.66
C TYR A 148 23.42 22.28 -4.29
N CYS A 149 22.77 23.09 -3.47
CA CYS A 149 22.27 24.41 -3.86
C CYS A 149 23.42 25.42 -3.89
N ASN A 150 23.69 26.03 -5.04
CA ASN A 150 24.62 27.16 -5.08
C ASN A 150 23.97 28.37 -4.37
N ASP A 151 24.75 29.11 -3.56
CA ASP A 151 24.35 30.18 -2.61
C ASP A 151 23.45 31.34 -3.12
N ASN A 152 22.97 31.31 -4.37
CA ASN A 152 22.17 32.36 -5.00
C ASN A 152 20.79 31.90 -5.51
N GLN A 153 20.35 30.67 -5.21
CA GLN A 153 19.00 30.19 -5.49
C GLN A 153 18.21 30.02 -4.19
N ASP A 154 16.92 30.27 -4.27
CA ASP A 154 15.95 29.97 -3.22
C ASP A 154 16.06 28.48 -2.85
N ASP A 155 16.22 28.17 -1.55
CA ASP A 155 16.47 26.80 -1.06
C ASP A 155 15.34 25.85 -1.47
N GLU A 156 14.10 26.36 -1.52
CA GLU A 156 12.90 25.62 -1.92
C GLU A 156 12.87 25.33 -3.43
N ALA A 157 13.23 26.33 -4.26
CA ALA A 157 13.34 26.15 -5.71
C ALA A 157 14.46 25.16 -6.07
N CYS A 158 15.55 25.17 -5.30
CA CYS A 158 16.64 24.22 -5.47
C CYS A 158 16.22 22.78 -5.10
N ALA A 159 15.56 22.58 -3.96
CA ALA A 159 15.07 21.26 -3.54
C ALA A 159 14.07 20.69 -4.56
N THR A 160 13.13 21.52 -5.03
CA THR A 160 12.15 21.17 -6.06
C THR A 160 12.84 20.72 -7.36
N GLN A 161 13.86 21.45 -7.81
CA GLN A 161 14.64 21.07 -8.98
C GLN A 161 15.36 19.73 -8.77
N CYS A 162 15.92 19.51 -7.57
CA CYS A 162 16.59 18.26 -7.21
C CYS A 162 15.66 17.06 -7.31
N TYR A 163 14.46 17.17 -6.74
CA TYR A 163 13.45 16.12 -6.80
C TYR A 163 13.03 15.84 -8.23
N SER A 164 12.77 16.90 -9.02
CA SER A 164 12.42 16.78 -10.44
C SER A 164 13.51 16.07 -11.25
N GLU A 165 14.78 16.39 -11.01
CA GLU A 165 15.93 15.74 -11.68
C GLU A 165 16.07 14.25 -11.31
N LYS A 166 15.59 13.86 -10.13
CA LYS A 166 15.57 12.48 -9.64
C LYS A 166 14.26 11.74 -9.94
N GLY A 167 13.27 12.42 -10.54
CA GLY A 167 11.94 11.85 -10.78
C GLY A 167 11.16 11.58 -9.49
N MET A 168 11.43 12.35 -8.44
CA MET A 168 10.81 12.23 -7.11
C MET A 168 9.79 13.35 -6.91
N ASP A 169 8.95 13.57 -7.91
CA ASP A 169 7.97 14.67 -7.90
C ASP A 169 7.01 14.58 -6.70
N TYR A 170 6.81 13.38 -6.13
CA TYR A 170 6.04 13.16 -4.91
C TYR A 170 6.66 13.81 -3.65
N CYS A 171 7.92 14.25 -3.69
CA CYS A 171 8.57 15.00 -2.61
C CYS A 171 8.29 16.51 -2.67
N ILE A 172 7.60 16.98 -3.71
CA ILE A 172 7.25 18.39 -3.90
C ILE A 172 5.86 18.58 -3.29
N GLU A 173 5.76 19.36 -2.23
CA GLU A 173 4.48 19.72 -1.63
C GLU A 173 3.69 20.63 -2.60
N ASP A 174 2.57 20.16 -3.14
CA ASP A 174 1.61 21.02 -3.85
C ASP A 174 0.51 21.45 -2.86
N GLU A 175 0.48 22.74 -2.52
CA GLU A 175 -0.52 23.31 -1.61
C GLU A 175 -1.98 23.11 -2.07
N ASN A 176 -2.21 22.70 -3.32
CA ASN A 176 -3.54 22.50 -3.89
C ASN A 176 -3.94 21.02 -4.05
N GLU A 177 -3.06 20.07 -3.71
CA GLU A 177 -3.38 18.66 -3.79
C GLU A 177 -4.12 18.21 -2.53
N VAL A 178 -5.37 17.76 -2.70
CA VAL A 178 -6.11 17.12 -1.61
C VAL A 178 -5.55 15.72 -1.43
N GLU A 179 -4.79 15.53 -0.37
CA GLU A 179 -4.21 14.22 -0.04
C GLU A 179 -5.33 13.22 0.29
N PHE A 180 -5.31 12.07 -0.38
CA PHE A 180 -6.26 11.00 -0.12
C PHE A 180 -5.76 10.17 1.08
N GLU A 181 -6.36 10.39 2.25
CA GLU A 181 -6.08 9.63 3.47
C GLU A 181 -6.78 8.26 3.40
N ILE A 182 -6.03 7.23 3.00
CA ILE A 182 -6.57 5.88 2.87
C ILE A 182 -7.02 5.29 4.21
N GLU A 183 -6.42 5.74 5.31
CA GLU A 183 -6.71 5.35 6.69
C GLU A 183 -8.19 5.54 7.02
N GLU A 184 -8.79 6.63 6.54
CA GLU A 184 -10.21 6.93 6.74
C GLU A 184 -11.10 5.84 6.15
N TYR A 185 -10.67 5.16 5.08
CA TYR A 185 -11.49 4.18 4.36
C TYR A 185 -11.20 2.73 4.75
N LEU A 186 -10.22 2.45 5.61
CA LEU A 186 -9.85 1.08 5.99
C LEU A 186 -10.96 0.33 6.74
N GLU A 187 -11.84 1.07 7.42
CA GLU A 187 -12.96 0.53 8.20
C GLU A 187 -14.33 0.69 7.52
N CYS A 188 -14.35 0.79 6.18
CA CYS A 188 -15.58 0.93 5.40
C CYS A 188 -16.36 2.22 5.74
N SER A 189 -15.81 3.36 5.32
CA SER A 189 -16.34 4.67 5.69
C SER A 189 -17.43 5.17 4.76
N GLU A 190 -18.37 5.91 5.33
CA GLU A 190 -19.49 6.50 4.61
C GLU A 190 -19.00 7.54 3.60
N LEU A 191 -19.47 7.41 2.36
CA LEU A 191 -19.24 8.42 1.34
C LEU A 191 -20.18 9.59 1.58
N GLU A 192 -19.62 10.78 1.81
CA GLU A 192 -20.42 11.99 1.94
C GLU A 192 -21.19 12.25 0.64
N ASN A 193 -22.52 12.32 0.76
CA ASN A 193 -23.38 12.56 -0.39
C ASN A 193 -23.54 14.06 -0.61
N ASN A 194 -22.73 14.62 -1.50
CA ASN A 194 -22.79 16.05 -1.86
C ASN A 194 -24.01 16.45 -2.71
N ASN A 195 -25.01 15.57 -2.91
CA ASN A 195 -26.27 15.94 -3.55
C ASN A 195 -27.16 16.78 -2.61
N ASN A 196 -26.78 18.04 -2.46
CA ASN A 196 -27.54 19.10 -1.82
C ASN A 196 -28.70 19.59 -2.71
N ASN A 197 -29.41 18.67 -3.38
CA ASN A 197 -30.59 19.00 -4.19
C ASN A 197 -31.85 18.83 -3.34
N ASN A 198 -32.07 19.86 -2.52
CA ASN A 198 -33.09 20.02 -1.50
C ASN A 198 -34.53 20.17 -2.07
N ASN A 199 -34.98 19.29 -2.98
CA ASN A 199 -36.26 19.49 -3.66
C ASN A 199 -37.03 18.26 -4.14
N ASN A 200 -36.87 17.08 -3.53
CA ASN A 200 -37.83 15.99 -3.76
C ASN A 200 -38.03 15.07 -2.55
N ASN A 201 -39.26 15.07 -2.03
CA ASN A 201 -39.79 14.21 -0.97
C ASN A 201 -39.91 12.72 -1.40
N ASN A 202 -38.84 12.12 -1.93
CA ASN A 202 -38.78 10.66 -2.13
C ASN A 202 -37.56 10.10 -1.40
N ASN A 203 -37.83 9.64 -0.18
CA ASN A 203 -36.91 9.01 0.76
C ASN A 203 -36.33 7.69 0.21
N ASN A 204 -35.41 7.77 -0.75
CA ASN A 204 -34.57 6.64 -1.10
C ASN A 204 -33.13 7.12 -1.26
N TYR A 205 -32.60 7.69 -0.18
CA TYR A 205 -31.17 7.97 -0.06
C TYR A 205 -30.46 6.62 0.06
N VAL A 206 -29.83 6.18 -1.04
CA VAL A 206 -28.90 5.06 -0.98
C VAL A 206 -27.61 5.60 -0.39
N GLN A 207 -27.25 5.15 0.81
CA GLN A 207 -25.98 5.44 1.43
C GLN A 207 -24.91 4.57 0.77
N TYR A 208 -23.77 5.17 0.45
CA TYR A 208 -22.62 4.45 -0.09
C TYR A 208 -21.48 4.49 0.92
N TYR A 209 -20.63 3.47 0.83
CA TYR A 209 -19.46 3.30 1.67
C TYR A 209 -18.25 3.02 0.79
N VAL A 210 -17.07 3.39 1.24
CA VAL A 210 -15.81 3.12 0.55
C VAL A 210 -14.91 2.32 1.49
N GLY A 211 -14.31 1.26 0.97
CA GLY A 211 -13.37 0.46 1.75
C GLY A 211 -12.56 -0.54 0.96
N PRO A 212 -11.58 -1.19 1.62
CA PRO A 212 -10.68 -2.13 0.97
C PRO A 212 -11.38 -3.45 0.68
N TYR A 213 -11.06 -4.05 -0.47
CA TYR A 213 -11.49 -5.39 -0.81
C TYR A 213 -10.41 -6.17 -1.54
N CYS A 214 -10.49 -7.48 -1.40
CA CYS A 214 -9.60 -8.39 -2.07
C CYS A 214 -10.02 -8.63 -3.52
N SER A 215 -9.08 -8.49 -4.47
CA SER A 215 -9.30 -8.91 -5.86
C SER A 215 -9.71 -10.38 -5.95
N SER A 216 -10.40 -10.76 -7.03
CA SER A 216 -10.85 -12.14 -7.26
C SER A 216 -9.72 -13.18 -7.29
N SER A 217 -8.50 -12.74 -7.63
CA SER A 217 -7.30 -13.59 -7.63
C SER A 217 -6.69 -13.80 -6.24
N GLY A 218 -7.09 -12.99 -5.25
CA GLY A 218 -6.43 -12.95 -3.96
C GLY A 218 -5.09 -12.20 -3.97
N LYS A 219 -4.63 -11.64 -5.09
CA LYS A 219 -3.26 -11.12 -5.26
C LYS A 219 -3.14 -9.59 -5.28
N ALA A 220 -4.23 -8.90 -4.98
CA ALA A 220 -4.29 -7.45 -4.91
C ALA A 220 -5.39 -7.03 -3.95
N ILE A 221 -5.19 -5.89 -3.28
CA ILE A 221 -6.17 -5.24 -2.43
C ILE A 221 -6.48 -3.89 -3.08
N HIS A 222 -7.75 -3.61 -3.35
CA HIS A 222 -8.22 -2.40 -4.01
C HIS A 222 -9.21 -1.67 -3.10
N LEU A 223 -9.51 -0.40 -3.41
CA LEU A 223 -10.65 0.30 -2.85
C LEU A 223 -11.89 0.12 -3.73
N GLY A 224 -13.04 -0.09 -3.10
CA GLY A 224 -14.32 -0.24 -3.77
C GLY A 224 -15.40 0.64 -3.15
N VAL A 225 -16.51 0.78 -3.87
CA VAL A 225 -17.73 1.41 -3.37
C VAL A 225 -18.76 0.33 -3.04
N PHE A 226 -19.48 0.50 -1.93
CA PHE A 226 -20.42 -0.47 -1.37
C PHE A 226 -21.73 0.20 -0.96
N THR A 227 -22.80 -0.59 -0.85
CA THR A 227 -24.12 -0.10 -0.40
C THR A 227 -24.42 -0.39 1.07
N ASP A 228 -23.45 -0.93 1.80
CA ASP A 228 -23.57 -1.28 3.21
C ASP A 228 -22.27 -0.96 3.95
N GLY A 229 -22.37 -0.63 5.24
CA GLY A 229 -21.23 -0.31 6.10
C GLY A 229 -20.35 -1.51 6.46
N GLY A 230 -20.70 -2.72 6.02
CA GLY A 230 -19.85 -3.91 6.12
C GLY A 230 -18.99 -4.12 4.88
N CYS A 231 -19.06 -3.23 3.88
CA CYS A 231 -18.39 -3.34 2.60
C CYS A 231 -18.61 -4.69 1.90
N VAL A 232 -19.83 -5.24 2.01
CA VAL A 232 -20.18 -6.56 1.44
C VAL A 232 -20.65 -6.46 -0.01
N ASN A 233 -21.58 -5.54 -0.27
CA ASN A 233 -22.28 -5.43 -1.54
C ASN A 233 -21.62 -4.36 -2.40
N ARG A 234 -20.59 -4.77 -3.16
CA ARG A 234 -19.83 -3.88 -4.04
C ARG A 234 -20.67 -3.41 -5.23
N VAL A 235 -20.56 -2.12 -5.54
CA VAL A 235 -21.17 -1.46 -6.69
C VAL A 235 -20.09 -0.84 -7.60
N ASP A 236 -20.52 -0.18 -8.67
CA ASP A 236 -19.61 0.46 -9.62
C ASP A 236 -18.87 1.64 -8.98
N SER A 237 -17.55 1.74 -9.22
CA SER A 237 -16.71 2.82 -8.70
C SER A 237 -17.05 4.19 -9.32
N SER A 238 -17.77 4.23 -10.45
CA SER A 238 -18.25 5.48 -11.05
C SER A 238 -19.15 6.30 -10.11
N ILE A 239 -19.73 5.65 -9.10
CA ILE A 239 -20.52 6.31 -8.05
C ILE A 239 -19.64 7.26 -7.24
N PHE A 240 -18.40 6.86 -6.94
CA PHE A 240 -17.45 7.72 -6.24
C PHE A 240 -17.18 9.00 -7.03
N SER A 241 -16.89 8.87 -8.33
CA SER A 241 -16.66 10.01 -9.23
C SER A 241 -17.87 10.93 -9.35
N THR A 242 -19.07 10.36 -9.38
CA THR A 242 -20.32 11.15 -9.40
C THR A 242 -20.49 11.99 -8.13
N ASN A 243 -20.11 11.46 -6.97
CA ASN A 243 -20.25 12.13 -5.68
C ASN A 243 -19.09 13.07 -5.35
N ASN A 244 -17.92 12.88 -5.98
CA ASN A 244 -16.69 13.63 -5.75
C ASN A 244 -16.24 14.45 -6.97
N TYR A 245 -17.18 15.14 -7.63
CA TYR A 245 -16.88 16.11 -8.70
C TYR A 245 -16.04 15.58 -9.87
N GLY A 246 -16.16 14.30 -10.19
CA GLY A 246 -15.43 13.66 -11.28
C GLY A 246 -14.14 12.96 -10.86
N MET A 247 -13.71 13.06 -9.59
CA MET A 247 -12.48 12.41 -9.12
C MET A 247 -12.59 10.88 -9.18
N GLU A 248 -11.56 10.22 -9.70
CA GLU A 248 -11.49 8.76 -9.69
C GLU A 248 -11.16 8.26 -8.27
N LEU A 249 -11.69 7.10 -7.89
CA LEU A 249 -11.37 6.48 -6.61
C LEU A 249 -9.93 5.96 -6.65
N PRO A 250 -9.01 6.46 -5.80
CA PRO A 250 -7.65 5.93 -5.73
C PRO A 250 -7.65 4.43 -5.41
N TYR A 251 -6.68 3.69 -5.93
CA TYR A 251 -6.57 2.24 -5.75
C TYR A 251 -7.79 1.41 -6.19
N SER A 252 -8.66 1.97 -7.04
CA SER A 252 -9.78 1.21 -7.62
C SER A 252 -9.30 0.12 -8.60
N GLU A 253 -8.28 0.45 -9.40
CA GLU A 253 -7.65 -0.45 -10.38
C GLU A 253 -6.23 -0.88 -9.94
N GLU A 254 -5.53 -0.02 -9.21
CA GLU A 254 -4.20 -0.32 -8.68
C GLU A 254 -4.29 -0.97 -7.31
N SER A 255 -3.39 -1.91 -7.03
CA SER A 255 -3.34 -2.54 -5.71
C SER A 255 -2.72 -1.58 -4.71
N ILE A 256 -3.36 -1.39 -3.56
CA ILE A 256 -2.81 -0.65 -2.42
C ILE A 256 -1.46 -1.26 -2.01
N VAL A 257 -1.38 -2.60 -2.08
CA VAL A 257 -0.20 -3.36 -1.67
C VAL A 257 0.54 -3.93 -2.86
N GLN A 258 1.86 -3.84 -2.87
CA GLN A 258 2.72 -4.39 -3.91
C GLN A 258 3.36 -5.73 -3.45
N PRO A 259 3.71 -6.64 -4.37
CA PRO A 259 4.33 -7.92 -4.06
C PRO A 259 5.84 -7.80 -3.71
N ASP A 260 6.17 -6.75 -2.96
CA ASP A 260 7.52 -6.38 -2.59
C ASP A 260 7.98 -7.08 -1.32
N CYS A 261 9.30 -7.13 -1.15
CA CYS A 261 9.95 -7.63 0.04
C CYS A 261 10.23 -6.46 0.97
N ILE A 262 9.60 -6.50 2.13
CA ILE A 262 9.76 -5.49 3.16
C ILE A 262 10.74 -6.03 4.20
N SER A 263 11.96 -5.50 4.21
CA SER A 263 13.01 -5.97 5.11
C SER A 263 12.69 -5.60 6.56
N CYS A 264 12.83 -6.51 7.53
CA CYS A 264 12.69 -6.18 8.95
C CYS A 264 14.03 -5.80 9.62
N LYS A 265 15.07 -5.55 8.81
CA LYS A 265 16.37 -5.10 9.32
C LYS A 265 16.28 -3.69 9.86
N GLU A 266 16.99 -3.46 10.97
CA GLU A 266 17.25 -2.13 11.47
C GLU A 266 17.98 -1.31 10.40
N VAL A 267 17.53 -0.06 10.23
CA VAL A 267 18.21 0.92 9.38
C VAL A 267 19.48 1.32 10.13
N GLU A 268 20.66 1.15 9.51
CA GLU A 268 21.90 1.68 10.10
C GLU A 268 21.82 3.21 10.06
N GLU A 269 21.67 3.85 11.22
CA GLU A 269 21.83 5.30 11.35
C GLU A 269 23.28 5.68 10.99
N ASN A 270 23.46 6.54 9.99
CA ASN A 270 24.77 7.11 9.63
C ASN A 270 25.04 8.39 10.41
#